data_AF-A0A249T2J6-F1
#
_entry.id   AF-A0A249T2J6-F1
#
_cell.length_a   1.000
_cell.length_b   1.000
_cell.length_c   1.000
_cell.angle_alpha   90.00
_cell.angle_beta   90.00
_cell.angle_gamma   90.00
#
_symmetry.space_group_name_H-M   'P 1'
#
loop_
_entity.id
_entity.type
_entity.pdbx_description
1 polymer ?
#
loop_
_entity_poly.entity_id
_entity_poly.type
_entity_poly.pdbx_seq_one_letter_code
_entity_poly.pdbx_strand_id
1 'polypeptide(L)' 'MIQAAKEQARVYLREGRSFVWNATNITRQLRSQLIDLFESYRASVDIVYIEMPYGLLTKQNMQRMAVVPLPVL' A
#
# COMPACT_ATOMS: atom_id res chain seq x y z
N MET A 1 -9.10 -1.22 -10.34
CA MET A 1 -7.75 -0.74 -9.96
C MET A 1 -7.00 -1.71 -9.07
N ILE A 2 -7.57 -2.19 -7.94
CA ILE A 2 -6.89 -3.16 -7.04
C ILE A 2 -6.50 -4.47 -7.77
N GLN A 3 -7.36 -4.97 -8.65
CA GLN A 3 -7.11 -6.22 -9.36
C GLN A 3 -5.88 -6.16 -10.28
N ALA A 4 -5.76 -5.10 -11.10
CA ALA A 4 -4.62 -4.91 -11.99
C ALA A 4 -3.29 -4.79 -11.21
N ALA A 5 -3.30 -4.10 -10.06
CA ALA A 5 -2.13 -4.04 -9.19
C ALA A 5 -1.75 -5.42 -8.62
N LYS A 6 -2.72 -6.24 -8.20
CA LYS A 6 -2.47 -7.61 -7.75
C LYS A 6 -1.93 -8.51 -8.88
N GLU A 7 -2.39 -8.30 -10.10
CA GLU A 7 -1.87 -9.02 -11.28
C GLU A 7 -0.42 -8.64 -11.59
N GLN A 8 -0.08 -7.35 -11.55
CA GLN A 8 1.30 -6.91 -11.71
C GLN A 8 2.21 -7.44 -10.60
N ALA A 9 1.74 -7.44 -9.35
CA ALA A 9 2.49 -8.04 -8.23
C ALA A 9 2.74 -9.53 -8.48
N ARG A 10 1.76 -10.28 -8.99
CA ARG A 10 1.95 -11.70 -9.36
C ARG A 10 2.97 -11.90 -10.48
N VAL A 11 3.15 -10.95 -11.40
CA VAL A 11 4.23 -11.00 -12.39
C VAL A 11 5.58 -10.86 -11.68
N TYR A 12 5.77 -9.83 -10.86
CA TYR A 12 7.03 -9.62 -10.15
C TYR A 12 7.38 -10.75 -9.18
N LEU A 13 6.39 -11.29 -8.46
CA LEU A 13 6.60 -12.43 -7.56
C LEU A 13 7.06 -13.68 -8.32
N ARG A 14 6.50 -13.96 -9.50
CA ARG A 14 6.94 -15.09 -10.34
C ARG A 14 8.35 -14.90 -10.87
N GLU A 15 8.75 -13.65 -11.12
CA GLU A 15 10.11 -13.29 -11.54
C GLU A 15 11.10 -13.21 -10.36
N GLY A 16 10.65 -13.36 -9.11
CA GLY A 16 11.50 -13.15 -7.93
C GLY A 16 11.96 -11.69 -7.77
N ARG A 17 11.26 -10.74 -8.39
CA ARG A 17 11.61 -9.32 -8.39
C ARG A 17 11.03 -8.62 -7.17
N SER A 18 11.88 -7.92 -6.41
CA SER A 18 11.46 -7.08 -5.28
C SER A 18 10.64 -5.87 -5.74
N PHE A 19 9.63 -5.48 -4.96
CA PHE A 19 8.81 -4.30 -5.22
C PHE A 19 8.23 -3.71 -3.92
N VAL A 20 7.76 -2.47 -3.99
CA VAL A 20 7.04 -1.80 -2.90
C VAL A 20 5.55 -1.73 -3.22
N TRP A 21 4.71 -2.23 -2.32
CA TRP A 21 3.27 -2.08 -2.41
C TRP A 21 2.82 -0.76 -1.77
N ASN A 22 2.76 0.32 -2.56
CA ASN A 22 2.36 1.64 -2.09
C ASN A 22 0.83 1.81 -2.08
N ALA A 23 0.22 1.62 -0.91
CA ALA A 23 -1.18 1.87 -0.65
C ALA A 23 -1.37 2.27 0.83
N THR A 24 -2.54 2.81 1.19
CA THR A 24 -2.81 3.24 2.57
C THR A 24 -2.82 2.08 3.57
N ASN A 25 -3.23 0.89 3.15
CA ASN A 25 -3.11 -0.37 3.90
C ASN A 25 -3.61 -0.28 5.37
N ILE A 26 -4.66 0.50 5.62
CA ILE A 26 -5.08 0.91 6.98
C ILE A 26 -5.65 -0.26 7.78
N THR A 27 -6.43 -1.14 7.14
CA THR A 27 -7.09 -2.26 7.83
C THR A 27 -6.21 -3.51 7.88
N ARG A 28 -6.33 -4.25 8.99
CA ARG A 28 -5.64 -5.55 9.15
C ARG A 28 -6.04 -6.52 8.05
N GLN A 29 -7.33 -6.61 7.72
CA GLN A 29 -7.83 -7.52 6.69
C GLN A 29 -7.20 -7.26 5.32
N LEU A 30 -7.03 -6.00 4.93
CA LEU A 30 -6.38 -5.66 3.66
C LEU A 30 -4.91 -6.08 3.67
N ARG A 31 -4.19 -5.84 4.77
CA ARG A 31 -2.80 -6.27 4.92
C ARG A 31 -2.66 -7.80 4.88
N SER A 32 -3.51 -8.53 5.60
CA SER A 32 -3.49 -10.00 5.61
C SER A 32 -3.61 -10.58 4.20
N GLN A 33 -4.57 -10.12 3.40
CA GLN A 33 -4.72 -10.61 2.01
C GLN A 33 -3.48 -10.38 1.14
N LEU A 34 -2.72 -9.31 1.38
CA LEU A 34 -1.50 -9.02 0.63
C LEU A 34 -0.33 -9.84 1.14
N ILE A 35 -0.18 -9.97 2.47
CA ILE A 35 0.83 -10.81 3.11
C ILE A 35 0.65 -12.26 2.65
N ASP A 36 -0.57 -12.81 2.74
CA ASP A 36 -0.88 -14.17 2.29
C ASP A 36 -0.50 -14.39 0.82
N LEU A 37 -0.78 -13.40 -0.04
CA LEU A 37 -0.38 -13.43 -1.44
C LEU A 37 1.14 -13.47 -1.58
N PHE A 38 1.88 -12.61 -0.90
CA PHE A 38 3.33 -12.52 -1.04
C PHE A 38 4.05 -13.75 -0.46
N GLU A 39 3.61 -14.23 0.70
CA GLU A 39 4.14 -15.43 1.35
C GLU A 39 3.86 -16.70 0.53
N SER A 40 2.74 -16.76 -0.21
CA SER A 40 2.48 -17.90 -1.11
C SER A 40 3.52 -18.05 -2.23
N TYR A 41 4.24 -16.98 -2.57
CA TYR A 41 5.38 -16.97 -3.48
C TYR A 41 6.74 -17.05 -2.76
N ARG A 42 6.73 -17.33 -1.45
CA ARG A 42 7.92 -17.34 -0.58
C ARG A 42 8.65 -16.00 -0.50
N ALA A 43 7.97 -14.88 -0.77
CA ALA A 43 8.54 -13.56 -0.58
C ALA A 43 8.62 -13.23 0.91
N SER A 44 9.70 -12.54 1.32
CA SER A 44 9.77 -11.89 2.62
C SER A 44 8.97 -10.58 2.57
N VAL A 45 8.26 -10.25 3.65
CA VAL A 45 7.38 -9.09 3.72
C VAL A 45 7.79 -8.17 4.88
N ASP A 46 8.22 -6.96 4.53
CA ASP A 46 8.50 -5.91 5.49
C ASP A 46 7.37 -4.87 5.52
N ILE A 47 6.87 -4.56 6.72
CA ILE A 47 5.85 -3.54 6.92
C ILE A 47 6.50 -2.26 7.40
N VAL A 48 6.51 -1.24 6.54
CA VAL A 48 6.96 0.11 6.90
C VAL A 48 5.76 0.92 7.39
N TYR A 49 5.69 1.19 8.69
CA TYR A 49 4.67 2.03 9.30
C TYR A 49 5.09 3.50 9.28
N ILE A 50 4.23 4.36 8.74
CA ILE A 50 4.45 5.80 8.67
C ILE A 50 3.30 6.48 9.42
N GLU A 51 3.61 7.06 10.57
CA GLU A 51 2.66 7.84 11.37
C GLU A 51 2.98 9.33 11.27
N MET A 52 1.94 10.15 11.16
CA MET A 52 2.08 11.60 11.14
C MET A 52 0.88 12.25 11.85
N PRO A 53 1.07 13.34 12.61
CA PRO A 53 -0.03 14.05 13.23
C PRO A 53 -1.08 14.49 12.20
N TYR A 54 -2.36 14.29 12.51
CA TYR A 54 -3.47 14.57 11.59
C TYR A 54 -3.48 16.01 11.06
N GLY A 55 -3.13 17.00 11.90
CA GLY A 55 -3.03 18.39 11.50
C GLY A 55 -1.95 18.63 10.43
N LEU A 56 -0.82 17.92 10.52
CA LEU A 56 0.25 18.01 9.53
C LEU A 56 -0.13 17.26 8.24
N LEU A 57 -0.76 16.09 8.35
CA LEU A 57 -1.31 15.35 7.21
C LEU A 57 -2.28 16.19 6.38
N THR A 58 -3.23 16.83 7.06
CA THR A 58 -4.21 17.71 6.42
C THR A 58 -3.54 18.89 5.72
N LYS A 59 -2.59 19.55 6.39
CA LYS A 59 -1.84 20.68 5.81
C LYS A 59 -1.07 20.26 4.55
N GLN A 60 -0.38 19.12 4.59
CA GLN A 60 0.36 18.59 3.43
C GLN A 60 -0.58 18.23 2.29
N ASN A 61 -1.72 17.57 2.57
CA ASN A 61 -2.68 17.19 1.55
C ASN A 61 -3.28 18.40 0.82
N MET A 62 -3.57 19.50 1.52
CA MET A 62 -4.08 20.74 0.93
C MET A 62 -3.07 21.44 0.02
N GLN A 63 -1.78 21.13 0.13
CA GLN A 63 -0.72 21.68 -0.71
C GLN A 63 -0.44 20.83 -1.97
N ARG A 64 -1.12 19.69 -2.15
CA ARG A 64 -0.94 18.81 -3.31
C ARG A 64 -1.70 19.35 -4.51
N MET A 65 -1.14 19.17 -5.72
CA MET A 65 -1.89 19.43 -6.97
C MET A 65 -3.15 18.55 -7.07
N ALA A 66 -3.05 17.30 -6.60
CA ALA A 66 -4.17 16.37 -6.50
C ALA A 66 -4.57 16.20 -5.03
N VAL A 67 -5.39 17.12 -4.53
CA VAL A 67 -5.91 17.11 -3.16
C VAL A 67 -6.89 15.94 -2.98
N VAL A 68 -6.73 15.19 -1.89
CA VAL A 68 -7.67 14.13 -1.49
C VAL A 68 -8.77 14.73 -0.60
N PRO A 69 -10.07 14.43 -0.80
CA PRO A 69 -11.12 14.93 0.08
C PRO A 69 -10.92 14.47 1.54
N LEU A 70 -11.14 15.37 2.51
CA LEU A 70 -10.94 15.09 3.94
C LEU A 70 -11.66 13.84 4.48
N PRO A 71 -12.89 13.49 4.04
CA PRO A 71 -13.57 12.28 4.52
C PRO A 71 -12.85 10.97 4.17
N VAL A 72 -11.90 11.02 3.23
CA VAL A 72 -11.15 9.85 2.73
C VAL A 72 -9.63 10.04 2.78
N LEU A 73 -9.17 11.06 3.53
CA LEU A 73 -7.75 11.31 3.78
C LEU A 73 -7.20 10.30 4.81
#